data_AF-A0A563E9M9-F1
#
_entry.id   AF-A0A563E9M9-F1
#
_cell.length_a   1.000
_cell.length_b   1.000
_cell.length_c   1.000
_cell.angle_alpha   90.00
_cell.angle_beta   90.00
_cell.angle_gamma   90.00
#
_symmetry.space_group_name_H-M   'P 1'
#
loop_
_entity.id
_entity.type
_entity.pdbx_description
1 polymer ?
#
loop_
_entity_poly.entity_id
_entity_poly.type
_entity_poly.pdbx_seq_one_letter_code
_entity_poly.pdbx_strand_id
1 'polypeptide(L)'
;MKSTSGSYTGANPMGLFEFMKPAKGSDAEFFSSISKMKPFTVTLAATVDGHTVATAVARRLPMAKGVTRKSLRPGKDGVYADLFLPPRSTTRTIRNW
;
A
#
# COMPACT_ATOMS: atom_id res chain seq x y z
N MET A 1 -26.15 -9.00 -4.79
CA MET A 1 -25.88 -7.87 -3.87
C MET A 1 -24.65 -7.10 -4.38
N LYS A 2 -24.73 -5.76 -4.45
CA LYS A 2 -23.82 -4.76 -5.08
C LYS A 2 -22.48 -5.25 -5.66
N SER A 3 -22.37 -5.24 -6.97
CA SER A 3 -21.33 -4.69 -7.86
C SER A 3 -21.68 -5.33 -9.20
N THR A 4 -22.12 -4.54 -10.19
CA THR A 4 -22.88 -5.11 -11.33
C THR A 4 -22.32 -4.82 -12.71
N SER A 5 -21.02 -4.52 -12.82
CA SER A 5 -20.10 -5.00 -13.88
C SER A 5 -18.70 -4.41 -13.66
N GLY A 6 -17.68 -4.94 -14.35
CA GLY A 6 -16.29 -4.47 -14.27
C GLY A 6 -15.34 -5.51 -13.66
N SER A 7 -14.30 -5.05 -12.96
CA SER A 7 -13.18 -5.89 -12.48
C SER A 7 -13.48 -6.74 -11.24
N TYR A 8 -14.61 -6.53 -10.55
CA TYR A 8 -15.02 -7.31 -9.37
C TYR A 8 -16.54 -7.31 -9.19
N THR A 9 -17.07 -8.32 -8.51
CA THR A 9 -18.50 -8.48 -8.17
C THR A 9 -18.69 -8.53 -6.65
N GLY A 10 -19.93 -8.35 -6.18
CA GLY A 10 -20.23 -8.38 -4.75
C GLY A 10 -19.71 -7.16 -3.97
N ALA A 11 -20.22 -7.01 -2.74
CA ALA A 11 -19.99 -5.82 -1.93
C ALA A 11 -18.56 -5.88 -1.33
N ASN A 12 -17.57 -5.45 -2.12
CA ASN A 12 -16.17 -5.38 -1.71
C ASN A 12 -15.69 -3.91 -1.69
N PRO A 13 -15.62 -3.27 -0.50
CA PRO A 13 -15.12 -1.90 -0.35
C PRO A 13 -13.68 -1.69 -0.85
N MET A 14 -12.88 -2.75 -0.93
CA MET A 14 -11.49 -2.72 -1.38
C MET A 14 -11.32 -3.25 -2.81
N GLY A 15 -12.41 -3.61 -3.50
CA GLY A 15 -12.35 -4.31 -4.79
C GLY A 15 -11.61 -3.53 -5.88
N LEU A 16 -11.73 -2.19 -5.89
CA LEU A 16 -11.02 -1.34 -6.84
C LEU A 16 -9.50 -1.33 -6.64
N PHE A 17 -8.99 -1.70 -5.46
CA PHE A 17 -7.55 -1.77 -5.19
C PHE A 17 -7.02 -3.20 -5.36
N GLU A 18 -7.75 -4.18 -4.84
CA GLU A 18 -7.37 -5.59 -4.85
C GLU A 18 -7.34 -6.18 -6.26
N PHE A 19 -8.31 -5.80 -7.10
CA PHE A 19 -8.45 -6.32 -8.46
C PHE A 19 -7.90 -5.37 -9.53
N MET A 20 -7.01 -4.43 -9.17
CA MET A 20 -6.29 -3.63 -10.18
C MET A 20 -5.43 -4.54 -11.04
N LYS A 21 -5.50 -4.32 -12.35
CA LYS A 21 -4.69 -5.03 -13.33
C LYS A 21 -3.61 -4.10 -13.86
N PRO A 22 -2.44 -4.63 -14.23
CA PRO A 22 -1.45 -3.85 -14.97
C PRO A 22 -2.07 -3.36 -16.29
N ALA A 23 -1.48 -2.31 -16.86
CA ALA A 23 -1.91 -1.80 -18.15
C ALA A 23 -1.85 -2.91 -19.21
N LYS A 24 -2.80 -2.91 -20.15
CA LYS A 24 -2.82 -3.88 -21.25
C LYS A 24 -1.50 -3.81 -22.03
N GLY A 25 -0.86 -4.95 -22.26
CA GLY A 25 0.44 -5.04 -22.92
C GLY A 25 1.64 -4.78 -22.00
N SER A 26 1.42 -4.68 -20.68
CA SER A 26 2.52 -4.67 -19.71
C SER A 26 2.92 -6.09 -19.34
N ASP A 27 4.23 -6.35 -19.34
CA ASP A 27 4.83 -7.59 -18.82
C ASP A 27 4.94 -7.60 -17.28
N ALA A 28 4.25 -6.68 -16.59
CA ALA A 28 4.32 -6.57 -15.15
C ALA A 28 3.50 -7.69 -14.49
N GLU A 29 4.20 -8.73 -14.04
CA GLU A 29 3.62 -9.83 -13.26
C GLU A 29 3.37 -9.44 -11.79
N PHE A 30 4.05 -8.39 -11.29
CA PHE A 30 4.00 -7.97 -9.89
C PHE A 30 3.90 -6.46 -9.70
N PHE A 31 3.20 -6.04 -8.64
CA PHE A 31 3.11 -4.64 -8.24
C PHE A 31 4.37 -4.16 -7.47
N SER A 32 5.29 -3.50 -8.16
CA SER A 32 6.63 -3.17 -7.63
C SER A 32 6.73 -1.96 -6.68
N SER A 33 5.68 -1.16 -6.52
CA SER A 33 5.75 0.03 -5.66
C SER A 33 5.93 -0.34 -4.18
N ILE A 34 5.31 -1.44 -3.73
CA ILE A 34 5.45 -1.95 -2.37
C ILE A 34 6.86 -2.50 -2.14
N SER A 35 7.40 -3.29 -3.08
CA SER A 35 8.75 -3.85 -2.94
C SER A 35 9.84 -2.77 -2.89
N LYS A 36 9.60 -1.63 -3.55
CA LYS A 36 10.51 -0.46 -3.51
C LYS A 36 10.25 0.48 -2.33
N MET A 37 9.28 0.18 -1.47
CA MET A 37 8.86 1.05 -0.35
C MET A 37 8.57 2.49 -0.80
N LYS A 38 8.01 2.66 -2.00
CA LYS A 38 7.67 3.98 -2.55
C LYS A 38 6.18 4.27 -2.38
N PRO A 39 5.82 5.49 -1.93
CA PRO A 39 4.46 5.99 -2.02
C PRO A 39 3.93 5.91 -3.45
N PHE A 40 2.63 5.70 -3.61
CA PHE A 40 1.96 5.75 -4.90
C PHE A 40 0.57 6.37 -4.75
N THR A 41 0.02 6.82 -5.86
CA THR A 41 -1.31 7.43 -5.92
C THR A 41 -2.24 6.58 -6.76
N VAL A 42 -3.50 6.50 -6.34
CA VAL A 42 -4.58 5.89 -7.12
C VAL A 42 -5.58 7.00 -7.44
N THR A 43 -5.80 7.25 -8.72
CA THR A 43 -6.86 8.16 -9.18
C THR A 43 -8.16 7.38 -9.28
N LEU A 44 -9.17 7.83 -8.54
CA LEU A 44 -10.53 7.33 -8.60
C LEU A 44 -11.33 8.25 -9.51
N ALA A 45 -12.04 7.70 -10.48
CA ALA A 45 -12.90 8.43 -11.40
C ALA A 45 -14.33 7.89 -11.33
N ALA A 46 -15.30 8.78 -11.29
CA ALA A 46 -16.71 8.45 -11.48
C ALA A 46 -17.13 8.89 -12.87
N THR A 47 -17.77 7.99 -13.61
CA THR A 47 -18.17 8.19 -15.00
C THR A 47 -19.66 7.93 -15.14
N VAL A 48 -20.36 8.82 -15.85
CA VAL A 48 -21.77 8.69 -16.23
C VAL A 48 -21.84 8.87 -17.74
N ASP A 49 -22.48 7.93 -18.43
CA ASP A 49 -22.66 7.95 -19.89
C ASP A 49 -21.37 8.21 -20.68
N GLY A 50 -20.24 7.64 -20.21
CA GLY A 50 -18.93 7.79 -20.84
C GLY A 50 -18.16 9.06 -20.47
N HIS A 51 -18.75 9.98 -19.71
CA HIS A 51 -18.11 11.21 -19.27
C HIS A 51 -17.69 11.16 -17.80
N THR A 52 -16.45 11.55 -17.51
CA THR A 52 -15.97 11.66 -16.12
C THR A 52 -16.62 12.87 -15.46
N VAL A 53 -17.45 12.60 -14.44
CA VAL A 53 -18.19 13.62 -13.69
C VAL A 53 -17.49 14.03 -12.39
N ALA A 54 -16.59 13.18 -11.86
CA ALA A 54 -15.81 13.49 -10.68
C ALA A 54 -14.50 12.69 -10.65
N THR A 55 -13.49 13.26 -10.01
CA THR A 55 -12.21 12.60 -9.72
C THR A 55 -11.78 12.82 -8.28
N ALA A 56 -11.07 11.85 -7.72
CA ALA A 56 -10.42 11.94 -6.42
C ALA A 56 -9.07 11.21 -6.46
N VAL A 57 -8.14 11.61 -5.60
CA VAL A 57 -6.82 10.97 -5.52
C VAL A 57 -6.62 10.37 -4.13
N ALA A 58 -6.38 9.07 -4.10
CA ALA A 58 -6.00 8.35 -2.90
C ALA A 58 -4.48 8.14 -2.86
N ARG A 59 -3.78 8.85 -1.98
CA ARG A 59 -2.35 8.63 -1.73
C ARG A 59 -2.16 7.43 -0.80
N ARG A 60 -1.31 6.49 -1.20
CA ARG A 60 -0.99 5.26 -0.47
C ARG A 60 0.46 5.31 -0.02
N LEU A 61 0.68 5.03 1.27
CA LEU A 61 2.00 5.00 1.88
C LEU A 61 2.34 3.56 2.25
N PRO A 62 3.52 3.05 1.87
CA PRO A 62 3.95 1.69 2.23
C PRO A 62 4.44 1.59 3.67
N MET A 63 4.67 2.72 4.35
CA MET A 63 5.06 2.79 5.75
C MET A 63 4.05 3.63 6.52
N ALA A 64 3.62 3.13 7.68
CA ALA A 64 2.81 3.89 8.60
C ALA A 64 3.58 5.10 9.16
N LYS A 65 2.84 6.15 9.55
CA LYS A 65 3.44 7.36 10.10
C LYS A 65 4.29 7.04 11.33
N GLY A 66 5.51 7.58 11.35
CA GLY A 66 6.46 7.45 12.47
C GLY A 66 7.20 6.11 12.54
N VAL A 67 6.93 5.17 11.63
CA VAL A 67 7.79 3.99 11.48
C VAL A 67 9.14 4.45 10.91
N THR A 68 10.23 3.95 11.49
CA THR A 68 11.59 4.21 11.01
C THR A 68 12.19 2.93 10.41
N ARG A 69 12.99 3.08 9.35
CA ARG A 69 13.71 1.98 8.69
C ARG A 69 15.20 2.12 8.97
N LYS A 70 15.84 1.03 9.37
CA LYS A 70 17.29 0.94 9.58
C LYS A 70 17.85 -0.26 8.84
N SER A 71 18.80 -0.03 7.93
CA SER A 71 19.55 -1.11 7.28
C SER A 71 20.48 -1.79 8.28
N LEU A 72 20.39 -3.11 8.41
CA LEU A 72 21.28 -3.93 9.24
C LEU A 72 22.21 -4.75 8.35
N ARG A 73 23.50 -4.49 8.47
CA ARG A 73 24.57 -5.14 7.72
C ARG A 73 25.75 -5.47 8.65
N PRO A 74 25.57 -6.25 9.72
CA PRO A 74 26.68 -6.63 10.60
C PRO A 74 27.71 -7.47 9.83
N GLY A 75 28.96 -6.99 9.78
CA GLY A 75 30.02 -7.62 8.98
C GLY A 75 30.43 -9.01 9.43
N LYS A 76 30.15 -9.42 10.68
CA LYS A 76 30.54 -10.72 11.23
C LYS A 76 29.47 -11.79 11.13
N ASP A 77 28.20 -11.40 11.17
CA ASP A 77 27.07 -12.34 11.29
C ASP A 77 26.46 -12.70 9.93
N GLY A 78 26.93 -12.06 8.85
CA GLY A 78 26.43 -12.32 7.49
C GLY A 78 24.96 -11.95 7.27
N VAL A 79 24.36 -11.17 8.17
CA VAL A 79 22.94 -10.79 8.10
C VAL A 79 22.75 -9.56 7.22
N TYR A 80 21.81 -9.62 6.27
CA TYR A 80 21.41 -8.51 5.41
C TYR A 80 19.90 -8.30 5.52
N ALA A 81 19.48 -7.39 6.40
CA ALA A 81 18.05 -7.12 6.64
C ALA A 81 17.72 -5.62 6.74
N ASP A 82 16.43 -5.28 6.63
CA ASP A 82 15.89 -3.98 6.97
C ASP A 82 15.05 -4.09 8.25
N LEU A 83 15.44 -3.36 9.29
CA LEU A 83 14.71 -3.29 10.56
C LEU A 83 13.70 -2.13 10.50
N PHE A 84 12.43 -2.44 10.75
CA PHE A 84 11.36 -1.45 10.85
C PHE A 84 10.93 -1.31 12.31
N LEU A 85 11.08 -0.10 12.86
CA LEU A 85 10.72 0.19 14.25
C LEU A 85 9.46 1.06 14.29
N PRO A 86 8.51 0.79 15.20
CA PRO A 86 7.35 1.66 15.40
C PRO A 86 7.79 3.06 15.87
N PRO A 87 6.86 4.04 15.84
CA PRO A 87 7.11 5.33 16.46
C PRO A 87 7.56 5.13 17.91
N ARG A 88 8.54 5.93 18.38
CA ARG A 88 8.96 5.89 19.78
C ARG A 88 7.76 6.22 20.67
N SER A 89 7.25 5.24 21.41
CA SER A 89 6.34 5.50 22.53
C SER A 89 7.17 6.04 23.68
N THR A 90 6.85 7.25 24.17
CA THR A 90 7.48 7.83 25.36
C THR A 90 7.10 7.12 26.66
N THR A 91 6.19 6.14 26.64
CA THR A 91 5.78 5.40 27.84
C THR A 91 6.45 4.03 27.89
N ARG A 92 7.62 3.96 28.51
CA ARG A 92 8.12 2.70 29.11
C ARG A 92 7.83 2.75 30.61
N THR A 93 6.59 2.48 31.01
CA THR A 93 6.32 2.20 32.41
C THR A 93 6.83 0.80 32.69
N ILE A 94 8.04 0.70 33.24
CA ILE A 94 8.51 -0.52 33.85
C ILE A 94 7.67 -0.68 35.11
N ARG A 95 6.65 -1.56 35.09
CA ARG A 95 6.08 -2.06 36.34
C ARG A 95 7.05 -3.11 36.85
N ASN A 96 7.83 -2.74 37.86
CA ASN A 96 8.46 -3.73 38.73
C ASN A 96 7.32 -4.38 39.52
N TRP A 97 7.18 -5.70 39.37
CA TRP A 97 6.48 -6.56 40.33
C TRP A 97 7.50 -7.05 41.34
#